data_AF-A0A2N1P4E6-F1
#
_entry.id   AF-A0A2N1P4E6-F1
#
_cell.length_a   1.000
_cell.length_b   1.000
_cell.length_c   1.000
_cell.angle_alpha   90.00
_cell.angle_beta   90.00
_cell.angle_gamma   90.00
#
_symmetry.space_group_name_H-M   'P 1'
#
loop_
_entity.id
_entity.type
_entity.pdbx_description
1 polymer ?
#
loop_
_entity_poly.entity_id
_entity_poly.type
_entity_poly.pdbx_seq_one_letter_code
_entity_poly.pdbx_strand_id
1 'polypeptide(L)'
;MELYTRPLIFRSLKGLQLLFALACLSLEITQIVESSKYTSIPFKYFGDFNNLGMKVFFYVIIPITILTVGWYLINFDSYWRNPSAYRNVGIDSFLTILWVVSGLTNIIPIYYGIMLICPTTMASLDHIYERQLVCQTYIASMSIGWANAVLFMVSTLFSWRLSKELEWRGAITSFNRQSSISQFSRRNSNRTSSIP
;
A
#
# COMPACT_ATOMS: atom_id res chain seq x y z
N MET A 1 15.45 16.86 8.06
CA MET A 1 15.18 16.95 6.60
C MET A 1 13.69 17.19 6.44
N GLU A 2 13.25 18.29 5.83
CA GLU A 2 11.82 18.64 5.75
C GLU A 2 11.13 17.85 4.62
N LEU A 3 10.31 16.86 4.97
CA LEU A 3 9.63 15.99 4.00
C LEU A 3 8.58 16.74 3.17
N TYR A 4 7.97 17.78 3.74
CA TYR A 4 6.98 18.64 3.04
C TYR A 4 7.54 19.34 1.79
N THR A 5 8.86 19.49 1.66
CA THR A 5 9.48 20.13 0.49
C THR A 5 9.76 19.15 -0.65
N ARG A 6 9.48 17.85 -0.47
CA ARG A 6 9.83 16.79 -1.44
C ARG A 6 8.61 15.97 -1.89
N PRO A 7 7.65 16.59 -2.61
CA PRO A 7 6.47 15.89 -3.15
C PRO A 7 6.83 14.71 -4.05
N LEU A 8 7.94 14.83 -4.79
CA LEU A 8 8.39 13.79 -5.73
C LEU A 8 8.65 12.45 -5.04
N ILE A 9 9.19 12.45 -3.81
CA ILE A 9 9.46 11.20 -3.08
C ILE A 9 8.15 10.45 -2.80
N PHE A 10 7.12 11.15 -2.33
CA PHE A 10 5.80 10.57 -2.08
C PHE A 10 5.14 10.08 -3.37
N ARG A 11 5.21 10.89 -4.44
CA ARG A 11 4.63 10.52 -5.73
C ARG A 11 5.31 9.28 -6.32
N SER A 12 6.65 9.21 -6.28
CA SER A 12 7.41 8.05 -6.74
C SER A 12 7.11 6.80 -5.92
N LEU A 13 7.00 6.92 -4.59
CA LEU A 13 6.67 5.79 -3.72
C LEU A 13 5.28 5.22 -4.04
N LYS A 14 4.28 6.09 -4.25
CA LYS A 14 2.93 5.71 -4.66
C LYS A 14 2.91 5.09 -6.06
N GLY A 15 3.69 5.64 -6.98
CA GLY A 15 3.87 5.08 -8.32
C GLY A 15 4.44 3.65 -8.27
N LEU A 16 5.45 3.41 -7.42
CA LEU A 16 6.04 2.10 -7.24
C LEU A 16 5.07 1.10 -6.60
N GLN A 17 4.31 1.53 -5.59
CA GLN A 17 3.24 0.72 -4.98
C GLN A 17 2.18 0.28 -6.00
N LEU A 18 1.78 1.20 -6.87
CA LEU A 18 0.82 0.91 -7.95
C LEU A 18 1.42 -0.05 -8.98
N LEU A 19 2.68 0.14 -9.36
CA LEU A 19 3.37 -0.75 -10.29
C LEU A 19 3.46 -2.18 -9.75
N PHE A 20 3.77 -2.34 -8.46
CA PHE A 20 3.80 -3.67 -7.83
C PHE A 20 2.41 -4.29 -7.74
N ALA A 21 1.36 -3.50 -7.47
CA ALA A 21 -0.01 -4.01 -7.49
C ALA A 21 -0.44 -4.47 -8.90
N LEU A 22 -0.06 -3.74 -9.95
CA LEU A 22 -0.32 -4.13 -11.34
C LEU A 22 0.49 -5.36 -11.76
N ALA A 23 1.75 -5.46 -11.32
CA ALA A 23 2.56 -6.65 -11.54
C ALA A 23 1.94 -7.88 -10.86
N CYS A 24 1.51 -7.76 -9.60
CA CYS A 24 0.75 -8.83 -8.92
C CYS A 24 -0.53 -9.19 -9.70
N LEU A 25 -1.31 -8.21 -10.16
CA LEU A 25 -2.50 -8.47 -10.96
C LEU A 25 -2.18 -9.29 -12.21
N SER A 26 -1.13 -8.91 -12.94
CA SER A 26 -0.72 -9.62 -14.16
C SER A 26 -0.32 -11.07 -13.87
N LEU A 27 0.43 -11.31 -12.80
CA LEU A 27 0.85 -12.65 -12.39
C LEU A 27 -0.33 -13.51 -11.94
N GLU A 28 -1.29 -12.94 -11.24
CA GLU A 28 -2.50 -13.65 -10.83
C GLU A 28 -3.38 -14.01 -12.05
N ILE A 29 -3.49 -13.12 -13.04
CA ILE A 29 -4.17 -13.44 -14.30
C ILE A 29 -3.46 -14.60 -15.02
N THR A 30 -2.13 -14.58 -15.11
CA THR A 30 -1.36 -15.69 -15.70
C THR A 30 -1.63 -17.00 -14.97
N GLN A 31 -1.66 -17.00 -13.64
CA GLN A 31 -1.97 -18.20 -12.86
C GLN A 31 -3.38 -18.75 -13.15
N ILE A 32 -4.38 -17.89 -13.25
CA ILE A 32 -5.76 -18.29 -13.55
C ILE A 32 -5.86 -18.87 -14.97
N VAL A 33 -5.23 -18.22 -15.95
CA VAL A 33 -5.24 -18.67 -17.36
C VAL A 33 -4.50 -19.99 -17.54
N GLU A 34 -3.36 -20.18 -16.88
CA GLU A 34 -2.58 -21.41 -17.01
C GLU A 34 -3.21 -22.57 -16.22
N SER A 35 -3.78 -22.30 -15.04
CA SER A 35 -4.48 -23.33 -14.28
C SER A 35 -5.73 -23.85 -15.00
N SER A 36 -6.46 -23.00 -15.72
CA SER A 36 -7.68 -23.41 -16.44
C SER A 36 -7.43 -24.44 -17.55
N LYS A 37 -6.18 -24.58 -18.03
CA LYS A 37 -5.80 -25.56 -19.07
C LYS A 37 -5.85 -27.00 -18.58
N TYR A 38 -5.75 -27.23 -17.27
CA TYR A 38 -5.73 -28.58 -16.69
C TYR A 38 -6.68 -28.76 -15.50
N THR A 39 -7.46 -27.72 -15.13
CA THR A 39 -8.55 -27.82 -14.16
C THR A 39 -9.77 -27.01 -14.59
N SER A 40 -10.96 -27.59 -14.48
CA SER A 40 -12.24 -26.93 -14.80
C SER A 40 -12.68 -25.92 -13.74
N ILE A 41 -12.11 -25.97 -12.53
CA ILE A 41 -12.40 -25.03 -11.44
C ILE A 41 -11.08 -24.47 -10.90
N PRO A 42 -10.54 -23.38 -11.50
CA PRO A 42 -9.26 -22.82 -11.10
C PRO A 42 -9.25 -22.36 -9.64
N PHE A 43 -10.39 -21.90 -9.11
CA PHE A 43 -10.53 -21.49 -7.71
C PHE A 43 -10.51 -22.63 -6.70
N LYS A 44 -10.99 -23.84 -7.06
CA LYS A 44 -10.94 -25.03 -6.20
C LYS A 44 -9.51 -25.62 -6.15
N TYR A 45 -8.73 -25.38 -7.20
CA TYR A 45 -7.36 -25.90 -7.33
C TYR A 45 -6.37 -25.32 -6.30
N PHE A 46 -6.58 -24.07 -5.85
CA PHE A 46 -5.68 -23.44 -4.87
C PHE A 46 -5.84 -23.99 -3.44
N GLY A 47 -7.02 -24.55 -3.12
CA GLY A 47 -7.30 -25.21 -1.84
C GLY A 47 -6.99 -26.71 -1.83
N ASP A 48 -7.43 -27.46 -2.86
CA ASP A 48 -7.39 -28.92 -2.83
C ASP A 48 -6.14 -29.57 -3.47
N PHE A 49 -5.46 -28.92 -4.43
CA PHE A 49 -4.47 -29.61 -5.27
C PHE A 49 -3.00 -29.17 -5.16
N ASN A 50 -2.71 -27.97 -4.64
CA ASN A 50 -1.30 -27.53 -4.49
C ASN A 50 -1.00 -26.79 -3.19
N ASN A 51 -1.95 -26.66 -2.25
CA ASN A 51 -1.76 -25.89 -1.02
C ASN A 51 -1.11 -24.53 -1.34
N LEU A 52 -1.71 -23.67 -2.16
CA LEU A 52 -1.08 -22.40 -2.60
C LEU A 52 -1.56 -21.20 -1.76
N GLY A 53 -2.07 -21.47 -0.56
CA GLY A 53 -2.55 -20.47 0.39
C GLY A 53 -3.95 -19.95 0.05
N MET A 54 -4.50 -19.11 0.93
CA MET A 54 -5.81 -18.49 0.73
C MET A 54 -5.71 -17.25 -0.17
N LYS A 55 -5.70 -17.46 -1.49
CA LYS A 55 -5.54 -16.39 -2.50
C LYS A 55 -6.69 -15.37 -2.58
N VAL A 56 -7.82 -15.64 -1.93
CA VAL A 56 -8.97 -14.73 -1.89
C VAL A 56 -8.57 -13.34 -1.39
N PHE A 57 -7.63 -13.27 -0.44
CA PHE A 57 -7.15 -11.99 0.09
C PHE A 57 -6.36 -11.18 -0.95
N PHE A 58 -5.59 -11.83 -1.84
CA PHE A 58 -4.90 -11.16 -2.95
C PHE A 58 -5.89 -10.55 -3.93
N TYR A 59 -6.96 -11.27 -4.27
CA TYR A 59 -7.99 -10.80 -5.19
C TYR A 59 -8.79 -9.62 -4.66
N VAL A 60 -8.90 -9.47 -3.34
CA VAL A 60 -9.56 -8.31 -2.72
C VAL A 60 -8.59 -7.13 -2.59
N ILE A 61 -7.35 -7.37 -2.15
CA ILE A 61 -6.42 -6.29 -1.84
C ILE A 61 -5.86 -5.59 -3.08
N ILE A 62 -5.59 -6.33 -4.16
CA ILE A 62 -5.05 -5.78 -5.41
C ILE A 62 -5.97 -4.69 -5.98
N PRO A 63 -7.28 -4.94 -6.23
CA PRO A 63 -8.15 -3.90 -6.77
C PRO A 63 -8.34 -2.73 -5.81
N ILE A 64 -8.45 -2.97 -4.50
CA ILE A 64 -8.49 -1.89 -3.50
C ILE A 64 -7.23 -1.02 -3.60
N THR A 65 -6.06 -1.62 -3.71
CA THR A 65 -4.78 -0.92 -3.84
C THR A 65 -4.74 -0.09 -5.13
N ILE A 66 -5.14 -0.67 -6.27
CA ILE A 66 -5.17 0.02 -7.56
C ILE A 66 -6.10 1.24 -7.50
N LEU A 67 -7.31 1.08 -6.97
CA LEU A 67 -8.29 2.16 -6.87
C LEU A 67 -7.82 3.26 -5.93
N THR A 68 -7.37 2.91 -4.72
CA THR A 68 -6.95 3.88 -3.70
C THR A 68 -5.69 4.64 -4.11
N VAL A 69 -4.64 3.93 -4.53
CA VAL A 69 -3.36 4.55 -4.94
C VAL A 69 -3.49 5.25 -6.28
N GLY A 70 -4.24 4.68 -7.23
CA GLY A 70 -4.53 5.32 -8.52
C GLY A 70 -5.28 6.63 -8.33
N TRP A 71 -6.34 6.63 -7.51
CA TRP A 71 -7.08 7.85 -7.17
C TRP A 71 -6.20 8.89 -6.47
N TYR A 72 -5.32 8.45 -5.57
CA TYR A 72 -4.36 9.31 -4.90
C TYR A 72 -3.41 9.99 -5.89
N LEU A 73 -2.87 9.24 -6.86
CA LEU A 73 -1.94 9.75 -7.87
C LEU A 73 -2.61 10.74 -8.84
N ILE A 74 -3.85 10.48 -9.26
CA ILE A 74 -4.62 11.41 -10.11
C ILE A 74 -4.84 12.74 -9.41
N ASN A 75 -5.15 12.70 -8.11
CA ASN A 75 -5.46 13.88 -7.31
C ASN A 75 -4.26 14.39 -6.49
N PHE A 76 -3.04 13.99 -6.86
CA PHE A 76 -1.84 14.24 -6.06
C PHE A 76 -1.64 15.72 -5.76
N ASP A 77 -1.76 16.60 -6.76
CA ASP A 77 -1.53 18.03 -6.60
C ASP A 77 -2.56 18.68 -5.65
N SER A 78 -3.82 18.23 -5.71
CA SER A 78 -4.86 18.68 -4.79
C SER A 78 -4.59 18.23 -3.35
N TYR A 79 -4.21 16.97 -3.18
CA TYR A 79 -3.88 16.40 -1.88
C TYR A 79 -2.60 16.96 -1.27
N TRP A 80 -1.65 17.38 -2.09
CA TRP A 80 -0.41 18.02 -1.63
C TRP A 80 -0.62 19.49 -1.27
N ARG A 81 -1.46 20.22 -2.01
CA ARG A 81 -1.81 21.62 -1.70
C ARG A 81 -2.64 21.76 -0.43
N ASN A 82 -3.54 20.81 -0.19
CA ASN A 82 -4.36 20.72 1.02
C ASN A 82 -3.97 19.47 1.83
N PRO A 83 -2.79 19.48 2.48
CA PRO A 83 -2.31 18.33 3.20
C PRO A 83 -3.16 18.12 4.46
N SER A 84 -3.63 16.90 4.63
CA SER A 84 -4.24 16.45 5.89
C SER A 84 -3.19 15.68 6.68
N ALA A 85 -3.02 16.04 7.96
CA ALA A 85 -2.06 15.39 8.84
C ALA A 85 -2.30 13.86 8.91
N TYR A 86 -3.55 13.44 9.11
CA TYR A 86 -3.86 12.04 9.41
C TYR A 86 -4.30 11.19 8.22
N ARG A 87 -4.80 11.79 7.13
CA ARG A 87 -5.39 11.03 6.00
C ARG A 87 -4.42 10.03 5.39
N ASN A 88 -3.21 10.47 5.07
CA ASN A 88 -2.23 9.64 4.38
C ASN A 88 -1.71 8.54 5.30
N VAL A 89 -1.53 8.83 6.60
CA VAL A 89 -1.17 7.84 7.62
C VAL A 89 -2.21 6.74 7.71
N GLY A 90 -3.49 7.10 7.79
CA GLY A 90 -4.59 6.12 7.93
C GLY A 90 -4.70 5.19 6.74
N ILE A 91 -4.68 5.73 5.51
CA ILE A 91 -4.76 4.94 4.27
C ILE A 91 -3.53 4.03 4.14
N ASP A 92 -2.33 4.55 4.37
CA ASP A 92 -1.09 3.77 4.24
C ASP A 92 -1.02 2.65 5.28
N SER A 93 -1.42 2.93 6.53
CA SER A 93 -1.46 1.93 7.60
C SER A 93 -2.48 0.83 7.29
N PHE A 94 -3.66 1.21 6.80
CA PHE A 94 -4.71 0.27 6.42
C PHE A 94 -4.23 -0.67 5.30
N LEU A 95 -3.64 -0.12 4.24
CA LEU A 95 -3.10 -0.93 3.14
C LEU A 95 -1.91 -1.79 3.60
N THR A 96 -1.05 -1.28 4.49
CA THR A 96 0.03 -2.07 5.10
C THR A 96 -0.53 -3.32 5.80
N ILE A 97 -1.53 -3.14 6.66
CA ILE A 97 -2.15 -4.25 7.41
C ILE A 97 -2.74 -5.28 6.45
N LEU A 98 -3.49 -4.83 5.44
CA LEU A 98 -4.06 -5.73 4.44
C LEU A 98 -2.98 -6.53 3.71
N TRP A 99 -1.89 -5.89 3.27
CA TRP A 99 -0.83 -6.56 2.50
C TRP A 99 -0.07 -7.56 3.38
N VAL A 100 0.16 -7.24 4.66
CA VAL A 100 0.77 -8.17 5.63
C VAL A 100 -0.14 -9.36 5.91
N VAL A 101 -1.42 -9.13 6.22
CA VAL A 101 -2.38 -10.22 6.47
C VAL A 101 -2.47 -11.13 5.26
N SER A 102 -2.59 -10.53 4.07
CA SER A 102 -2.67 -11.26 2.82
C SER A 102 -1.40 -12.07 2.52
N GLY A 103 -0.21 -11.50 2.78
CA GLY A 103 1.08 -12.19 2.65
C GLY A 103 1.21 -13.37 3.61
N LEU A 104 0.80 -13.19 4.88
CA LEU A 104 0.80 -14.26 5.87
C LEU A 104 -0.13 -15.41 5.47
N THR A 105 -1.35 -15.11 4.99
CA THR A 105 -2.30 -16.14 4.55
C THR A 105 -1.82 -16.93 3.33
N ASN A 106 -0.94 -16.33 2.52
CA ASN A 106 -0.35 -16.98 1.36
C ASN A 106 0.89 -17.81 1.70
N ILE A 107 1.59 -17.55 2.81
CA ILE A 107 2.74 -18.36 3.28
C ILE A 107 2.28 -19.60 4.07
N ILE A 108 1.03 -19.65 4.56
CA ILE A 108 0.46 -20.77 5.33
C ILE A 108 0.91 -22.18 4.88
N PRO A 109 0.92 -22.52 3.58
CA PRO A 109 1.35 -23.84 3.12
C PRO A 109 2.78 -24.22 3.49
N ILE A 110 3.69 -23.24 3.53
CA ILE A 110 5.10 -23.43 3.87
C ILE A 110 5.24 -23.84 5.35
N TYR A 111 4.39 -23.28 6.22
CA TYR A 111 4.39 -23.63 7.65
C TYR A 111 3.97 -25.09 7.92
N TYR A 112 3.22 -25.71 7.00
CA TYR A 112 2.84 -27.11 7.08
C TYR A 112 3.85 -28.08 6.44
N GLY A 113 5.09 -27.61 6.17
CA GLY A 113 6.18 -28.47 5.70
C GLY A 113 6.14 -28.81 4.21
N ILE A 114 5.32 -28.11 3.43
CA ILE A 114 5.23 -28.29 1.98
C ILE A 114 6.40 -27.53 1.36
N MET A 115 7.39 -28.26 0.84
CA MET A 115 8.48 -27.63 0.10
C MET A 115 7.93 -26.94 -1.15
N LEU A 116 8.17 -25.64 -1.25
CA LEU A 116 7.78 -24.80 -2.38
C LEU A 116 8.71 -25.03 -3.59
N ILE A 117 8.94 -26.30 -3.95
CA ILE A 117 9.79 -26.69 -5.06
C ILE A 117 8.87 -26.88 -6.28
N CYS A 118 9.02 -26.02 -7.27
CA CYS A 118 8.34 -26.22 -8.54
C CYS A 118 8.85 -27.52 -9.18
N PRO A 119 7.96 -28.41 -9.65
CA PRO A 119 8.37 -29.69 -10.22
C PRO A 119 9.25 -29.46 -11.44
N THR A 120 10.50 -29.97 -11.41
CA THR A 120 11.47 -29.79 -12.50
C THR A 120 11.57 -30.99 -13.43
N THR A 121 11.29 -32.20 -12.95
CA THR A 121 11.39 -33.44 -13.73
C THR A 121 10.64 -34.58 -13.03
N MET A 122 9.52 -35.05 -13.58
CA MET A 122 9.02 -36.41 -13.34
C MET A 122 8.26 -36.90 -14.57
N ALA A 123 8.70 -38.04 -15.09
CA ALA A 123 8.20 -38.69 -16.29
C ALA A 123 6.80 -39.29 -16.04
N SER A 124 5.72 -38.54 -16.31
CA SER A 124 4.36 -39.05 -16.66
C SER A 124 3.18 -38.09 -16.46
N LEU A 125 3.36 -36.79 -16.14
CA LEU A 125 2.21 -35.88 -16.02
C LEU A 125 1.96 -35.08 -17.31
N ASP A 126 0.72 -35.13 -17.82
CA ASP A 126 0.21 -34.09 -18.73
C ASP A 126 0.28 -32.71 -18.05
N HIS A 127 0.54 -31.66 -18.83
CA HIS A 127 0.57 -30.25 -18.40
C HIS A 127 1.70 -29.81 -17.43
N ILE A 128 2.91 -30.39 -17.57
CA ILE A 128 4.08 -30.03 -16.74
C ILE A 128 4.44 -28.54 -16.87
N TYR A 129 4.44 -28.01 -18.10
CA TYR A 129 4.84 -26.63 -18.37
C TYR A 129 3.91 -25.63 -17.67
N GLU A 130 2.61 -25.85 -17.78
CA GLU A 130 1.56 -25.04 -17.17
C GLU A 130 1.64 -25.07 -15.65
N ARG A 131 1.85 -26.26 -15.06
CA ARG A 131 2.03 -26.41 -13.60
C ARG A 131 3.29 -25.71 -13.10
N GLN A 132 4.40 -25.81 -13.84
CA GLN A 132 5.64 -25.12 -13.51
C GLN A 132 5.45 -23.60 -13.57
N LEU A 133 4.80 -23.09 -14.61
CA LEU A 133 4.51 -21.68 -14.78
C LEU A 133 3.60 -21.15 -13.66
N VAL A 134 2.55 -21.89 -13.27
CA VAL A 134 1.68 -21.55 -12.13
C VAL A 134 2.46 -21.48 -10.81
N CYS A 135 3.39 -22.40 -10.59
CA CYS A 135 4.24 -22.38 -9.40
C CYS A 135 5.20 -21.18 -9.38
N GLN A 136 5.91 -20.91 -10.48
CA GLN A 136 6.85 -19.80 -10.58
C GLN A 136 6.16 -18.45 -10.45
N THR A 137 5.01 -18.28 -11.12
CA THR A 137 4.21 -17.06 -11.04
C THR A 137 3.63 -16.84 -9.66
N TYR A 138 3.29 -17.90 -8.93
CA TYR A 138 2.89 -17.82 -7.52
C TYR A 138 4.04 -17.36 -6.60
N ILE A 139 5.25 -17.90 -6.77
CA ILE A 139 6.43 -17.45 -6.00
C ILE A 139 6.72 -15.97 -6.28
N ALA A 140 6.65 -15.58 -7.56
CA ALA A 140 6.84 -14.20 -7.98
C ALA A 140 5.75 -13.28 -7.39
N SER A 141 4.47 -13.67 -7.44
CA SER A 141 3.38 -12.83 -6.92
C SER A 141 3.44 -12.69 -5.41
N MET A 142 3.80 -13.75 -4.68
CA MET A 142 4.06 -13.70 -3.25
C MET A 142 5.22 -12.74 -2.92
N SER A 143 6.34 -12.87 -3.64
CA SER A 143 7.53 -12.04 -3.42
C SER A 143 7.24 -10.55 -3.66
N ILE A 144 6.55 -10.22 -4.77
CA ILE A 144 6.14 -8.85 -5.09
C ILE A 144 5.13 -8.34 -4.06
N GLY A 145 4.20 -9.18 -3.59
CA GLY A 145 3.25 -8.80 -2.54
C GLY A 145 3.92 -8.40 -1.24
N TRP A 146 4.94 -9.15 -0.79
CA TRP A 146 5.76 -8.78 0.38
C TRP A 146 6.57 -7.51 0.14
N ALA A 147 7.17 -7.36 -1.04
CA ALA A 147 7.86 -6.12 -1.40
C ALA A 147 6.90 -4.92 -1.35
N ASN A 148 5.65 -5.09 -1.79
CA ASN A 148 4.63 -4.05 -1.72
C ASN A 148 4.21 -3.74 -0.28
N ALA A 149 4.11 -4.76 0.59
CA ALA A 149 3.88 -4.56 2.02
C ALA A 149 4.96 -3.68 2.65
N VAL A 150 6.24 -3.95 2.33
CA VAL A 150 7.38 -3.13 2.80
C VAL A 150 7.28 -1.70 2.28
N LEU A 151 6.91 -1.49 1.01
CA LEU A 151 6.70 -0.14 0.48
C LEU A 151 5.60 0.61 1.22
N PHE A 152 4.51 -0.06 1.60
CA PHE A 152 3.45 0.54 2.41
C PHE A 152 3.89 0.85 3.84
N MET A 153 4.74 0.01 4.45
CA MET A 153 5.36 0.31 5.75
C MET A 153 6.23 1.58 5.67
N VAL A 154 7.10 1.67 4.66
CA VAL A 154 7.94 2.87 4.45
C VAL A 154 7.07 4.11 4.20
N SER A 155 6.02 3.98 3.39
CA SER A 155 5.06 5.07 3.14
C SER A 155 4.36 5.51 4.42
N THR A 156 3.97 4.57 5.28
CA THR A 156 3.34 4.87 6.57
C THR A 156 4.29 5.66 7.46
N LEU A 157 5.57 5.28 7.53
CA LEU A 157 6.58 6.01 8.30
C LEU A 157 6.79 7.44 7.76
N PHE A 158 6.85 7.61 6.44
CA PHE A 158 6.99 8.93 5.82
C PHE A 158 5.74 9.78 6.01
N SER A 159 4.55 9.20 5.84
CA SER A 159 3.27 9.85 6.11
C SER A 159 3.16 10.27 7.58
N TRP A 160 3.63 9.44 8.53
CA TRP A 160 3.65 9.76 9.96
C TRP A 160 4.59 10.93 10.27
N ARG A 161 5.81 10.89 9.73
CA ARG A 161 6.78 11.99 9.84
C ARG A 161 6.19 13.29 9.29
N LEU A 162 5.55 13.25 8.14
CA LEU A 162 4.90 14.39 7.51
C LEU A 162 3.72 14.92 8.35
N SER A 163 2.88 14.04 8.91
CA SER A 163 1.80 14.43 9.84
C SER A 163 2.33 15.27 10.99
N LYS A 164 3.43 14.82 11.61
CA LYS A 164 4.06 15.54 12.70
C LYS A 164 4.59 16.90 12.26
N GLU A 165 5.28 16.98 11.13
CA GLU A 165 5.74 18.27 10.58
C GLU A 165 4.58 19.26 10.34
N LEU A 166 3.44 18.78 9.84
CA LEU A 166 2.25 19.59 9.59
C LEU A 166 1.57 20.03 10.90
N GLU A 167 1.44 19.14 11.89
CA GLU A 167 0.93 19.47 13.23
C GLU A 167 1.78 20.57 13.88
N TRP A 168 3.11 20.43 13.84
CA TRP A 168 4.04 21.43 14.37
C TRP A 168 3.89 22.80 13.68
N ARG A 169 3.78 22.83 12.34
CA ARG A 169 3.55 24.07 11.59
C ARG A 169 2.18 24.69 11.90
N GLY A 170 1.13 23.88 12.01
CA GLY A 170 -0.19 24.33 12.42
C GLY A 170 -0.18 25.00 13.79
N ALA A 171 0.50 24.37 14.77
CA ALA A 171 0.64 24.90 16.12
C ALA A 171 1.37 26.26 16.16
N ILE A 172 2.47 26.40 15.40
CA ILE A 172 3.20 27.67 15.26
C ILE A 172 2.31 28.75 14.64
N THR A 173 1.56 28.41 13.60
CA THR A 173 0.67 29.35 12.90
C THR A 173 -0.46 29.82 13.81
N SER A 174 -1.06 28.92 14.60
CA SER A 174 -2.07 29.29 15.60
C SER A 174 -1.49 30.17 16.71
N PHE A 175 -0.27 29.89 17.17
CA PHE A 175 0.40 30.68 18.20
C PHE A 175 0.69 32.11 17.70
N ASN A 176 1.21 32.27 16.48
CA ASN A 176 1.44 33.57 15.85
C ASN A 176 0.14 34.35 15.60
N ARG A 177 -0.95 33.66 15.26
CA ARG A 177 -2.28 34.29 15.14
C ARG A 177 -2.79 34.79 16.49
N GLN A 178 -2.57 34.05 17.57
CA GLN A 178 -3.01 34.45 18.91
C GLN A 178 -2.16 35.59 19.48
N SER A 179 -0.84 35.60 19.21
CA SER A 179 0.04 36.70 19.59
C SER A 179 -0.29 37.99 18.82
N SER A 180 -0.55 37.93 17.52
CA SER A 180 -0.99 39.10 16.74
C SER A 180 -2.35 39.65 17.19
N ILE A 181 -3.32 38.79 17.49
CA ILE A 181 -4.63 39.21 18.04
C ILE A 181 -4.46 39.91 19.40
N SER A 182 -3.64 39.35 20.30
CA SER A 182 -3.41 39.94 21.62
C SER A 182 -2.65 41.28 21.55
N GLN A 183 -1.68 41.42 20.63
CA GLN A 183 -1.02 42.70 20.34
C GLN A 183 -2.00 43.75 19.80
N PHE A 184 -2.90 43.36 18.88
CA PHE A 184 -3.89 44.26 18.32
C PHE A 184 -4.90 44.73 19.39
N SER A 185 -5.35 43.82 20.25
CA SER A 185 -6.23 44.14 21.39
C SER A 185 -5.57 45.12 22.38
N ARG A 186 -4.30 44.88 22.76
CA ARG A 186 -3.53 45.82 23.61
C ARG A 186 -3.41 47.20 22.97
N ARG A 187 -3.14 47.26 21.67
CA ARG A 187 -2.98 48.53 20.94
C ARG A 187 -4.29 49.33 20.89
N ASN A 188 -5.42 48.65 20.71
CA ASN A 188 -6.73 49.30 20.75
C ASN A 188 -7.13 49.75 22.16
N SER A 189 -6.86 48.94 23.19
CA SER A 189 -7.10 49.33 24.59
C SER A 189 -6.34 50.59 24.98
N ASN A 190 -5.07 50.70 24.57
CA ASN A 190 -4.26 51.89 24.84
C ASN A 190 -4.74 53.13 24.06
N ARG A 191 -5.44 52.93 22.94
CA ARG A 191 -6.01 54.01 22.12
C ARG A 191 -7.33 54.53 22.67
N THR A 192 -8.16 53.67 23.25
CA THR A 192 -9.41 54.07 23.89
C THR A 192 -9.19 54.72 25.26
N SER A 193 -8.12 54.37 25.98
CA SER A 193 -7.76 55.04 27.24
C SER A 193 -7.11 56.42 27.07
N SER A 194 -6.77 56.81 25.83
CA SER A 194 -6.12 58.09 25.51
C SER A 194 -7.04 59.12 24.85
N ILE A 195 -8.36 58.88 24.83
CA ILE A 195 -9.35 59.87 24.38
C ILE A 195 -9.87 60.56 25.65
N PRO A 196 -9.52 61.84 25.88
CA PRO A 196 -10.02 62.63 27.01
C PRO A 196 -11.51 62.96 26.90
#